data_AF-A0A643JY68-F1
#
_entry.id   AF-A0A643JY68-F1
#
_cell.length_a   1.000
_cell.length_b   1.000
_cell.length_c   1.000
_cell.angle_alpha   90.00
_cell.angle_beta   90.00
_cell.angle_gamma   90.00
#
_symmetry.space_group_name_H-M   'P 1'
#
loop_
_entity.id
_entity.type
_entity.pdbx_description
1 polymer ?
#
loop_
_entity_poly.entity_id
_entity_poly.type
_entity_poly.pdbx_seq_one_letter_code
_entity_poly.pdbx_strand_id
1 'polypeptide(L)' 'MTVYASLAVVVFGVVLFVFAEDMLFARRFGPITEGARSSETGGYAFRFLGVIFVAVGVAKLLGV' A
#
# COMPACT_ATOMS: atom_id res chain seq x y z
N MET A 1 -3.19 21.67 -4.03
CA MET A 1 -2.30 20.98 -3.05
C MET A 1 -0.90 21.53 -3.23
N THR A 2 -0.12 21.67 -2.16
CA THR A 2 1.30 22.04 -2.28
C THR A 2 2.11 20.85 -2.80
N VAL A 3 3.26 21.10 -3.43
CA VAL A 3 4.18 20.04 -3.90
C VAL A 3 4.53 19.07 -2.76
N TYR A 4 4.77 19.61 -1.56
CA TYR A 4 5.04 18.82 -0.35
C TYR A 4 3.89 17.87 0.02
N ALA A 5 2.63 18.34 -0.10
CA ALA A 5 1.47 17.50 0.17
C ALA A 5 1.34 16.37 -0.88
N SER A 6 1.62 16.65 -2.15
CA SER A 6 1.60 15.63 -3.20
C SER A 6 2.71 14.58 -3.00
N LEU A 7 3.92 15.01 -2.63
CA LEU A 7 5.02 14.11 -2.28
C LEU A 7 4.67 13.24 -1.07
N ALA A 8 4.09 13.82 -0.01
CA ALA A 8 3.67 13.06 1.17
C ALA A 8 2.65 11.98 0.83
N VAL A 9 1.72 12.26 -0.10
CA VAL A 9 0.74 11.29 -0.60
C VAL A 9 1.41 10.13 -1.34
N VAL A 10 2.41 10.41 -2.19
CA VAL A 10 3.20 9.37 -2.87
C VAL A 10 3.94 8.51 -1.85
N VAL A 11 4.65 9.14 -0.91
CA VAL A 11 5.41 8.44 0.13
C VAL A 11 4.49 7.56 0.97
N PHE A 12 3.33 8.07 1.38
CA PHE A 12 2.34 7.31 2.12
C PHE A 12 1.86 6.08 1.35
N GLY A 13 1.56 6.24 0.05
CA GLY A 13 1.18 5.11 -0.81
C GLY A 13 2.28 4.05 -0.94
N VAL A 14 3.54 4.47 -1.07
CA VAL A 14 4.69 3.55 -1.09
C VAL A 14 4.82 2.78 0.23
N VAL A 15 4.68 3.46 1.37
CA VAL A 15 4.73 2.81 2.70
C VAL A 15 3.62 1.77 2.84
N LEU A 16 2.40 2.08 2.42
CA LEU A 16 1.29 1.13 2.43
C LEU A 16 1.56 -0.08 1.54
N PHE A 17 2.14 0.13 0.36
CA PHE A 17 2.49 -0.95 -0.54
C PHE A 17 3.56 -1.88 0.06
N VAL A 18 4.64 -1.32 0.63
CA VAL A 18 5.72 -2.10 1.26
C VAL A 18 5.19 -2.87 2.47
N PHE A 19 4.37 -2.23 3.30
CA PHE A 19 3.73 -2.88 4.44
C PHE A 19 2.85 -4.06 4.01
N ALA A 20 2.08 -3.89 2.93
CA ALA A 20 1.28 -4.96 2.37
C ALA A 20 2.12 -6.14 1.86
N GLU A 21 3.24 -5.85 1.18
CA GLU A 21 4.18 -6.88 0.73
C GLU A 21 4.79 -7.65 1.90
N ASP A 22 5.17 -6.96 2.99
CA ASP A 22 5.69 -7.62 4.19
C ASP A 22 4.65 -8.56 4.83
N MET A 23 3.40 -8.11 4.94
CA MET A 23 2.28 -8.93 5.42
C MET A 23 2.05 -10.18 4.56
N LEU A 24 2.13 -10.04 3.24
CA LEU A 24 1.95 -11.14 2.29
C LEU A 24 3.20 -12.07 2.27
N PHE A 25 4.40 -11.52 2.45
CA PHE A 25 5.64 -12.28 2.42
C PHE A 25 5.84 -13.10 3.71
N ALA A 26 5.55 -12.53 4.88
CA ALA A 26 5.58 -13.23 6.16
C ALA A 26 4.65 -14.47 6.17
N ARG A 27 3.60 -14.45 5.35
CA ARG A 27 2.66 -15.58 5.17
C ARG A 27 3.19 -16.70 4.31
N ARG A 28 4.07 -16.43 3.35
CA ARG A 28 4.63 -17.46 2.45
C ARG A 28 5.42 -18.53 3.21
N PHE A 29 5.86 -18.22 4.42
CA PHE A 29 6.69 -19.09 5.27
C PHE A 29 6.01 -19.48 6.61
N GLY A 30 4.74 -19.12 6.82
CA GLY A 30 4.02 -19.37 8.08
C GLY A 30 2.87 -20.40 7.97
N PRO A 31 2.36 -20.93 9.10
CA PRO A 31 1.24 -21.89 9.11
C PRO A 31 -0.08 -21.28 8.63
N ILE A 32 -0.80 -21.99 7.76
CA ILE A 32 -2.09 -21.56 7.21
C ILE A 32 -3.18 -21.72 8.28
N THR A 33 -3.60 -20.60 8.86
CA THR A 33 -4.69 -20.51 9.86
C THR A 33 -5.79 -19.57 9.36
N GLU A 34 -6.95 -19.54 10.01
CA GLU A 34 -8.07 -18.68 9.60
C GLU A 34 -7.75 -17.19 9.78
N GLY A 35 -6.99 -16.85 10.82
CA GLY A 35 -6.36 -15.52 10.97
C GLY A 35 -5.36 -15.21 9.85
N ALA A 36 -4.69 -16.24 9.30
CA ALA A 36 -3.83 -16.09 8.15
C ALA A 36 -4.61 -15.73 6.87
N ARG A 37 -5.85 -16.22 6.71
CA ARG A 37 -6.70 -15.86 5.57
C ARG A 37 -7.25 -14.44 5.67
N SER A 38 -7.68 -14.03 6.87
CA SER A 38 -8.22 -12.68 7.12
C SER A 38 -7.20 -11.59 6.81
N SER A 39 -5.94 -11.77 7.24
CA SER A 39 -4.93 -10.75 6.99
C SER A 39 -4.29 -10.83 5.60
N GLU A 40 -4.51 -11.89 4.81
CA GLU A 40 -4.17 -11.90 3.37
C GLU A 40 -5.07 -10.94 2.61
N THR A 41 -6.38 -11.02 2.85
CA THR A 41 -7.35 -10.05 2.34
C THR A 41 -7.00 -8.62 2.77
N GLY A 42 -6.56 -8.44 4.02
CA GLY A 42 -6.04 -7.17 4.52
C GLY A 42 -4.81 -6.69 3.74
N GLY A 43 -3.82 -7.56 3.53
CA GLY A 43 -2.62 -7.26 2.75
C GLY A 43 -2.94 -6.83 1.32
N TYR A 44 -3.82 -7.55 0.62
CA TYR A 44 -4.27 -7.15 -0.72
C TYR A 44 -5.01 -5.80 -0.73
N ALA A 45 -5.83 -5.52 0.28
CA ALA A 45 -6.50 -4.23 0.42
C ALA A 45 -5.51 -3.08 0.62
N PHE A 46 -4.50 -3.25 1.49
CA PHE A 46 -3.44 -2.26 1.69
C PHE A 46 -2.58 -2.07 0.44
N ARG A 47 -2.27 -3.14 -0.29
CA ARG A 47 -1.54 -3.07 -1.57
C ARG A 47 -2.31 -2.23 -2.59
N PHE A 48 -3.61 -2.48 -2.74
CA PHE A 48 -4.46 -1.73 -3.67
C PHE A 48 -4.56 -0.25 -3.28
N LEU A 49 -4.80 0.04 -2.00
CA LEU A 49 -4.83 1.40 -1.48
C LEU A 49 -3.50 2.11 -1.72
N GLY A 50 -2.36 1.45 -1.43
CA GLY A 50 -1.03 2.01 -1.67
C GLY A 50 -0.83 2.45 -3.12
N VAL A 51 -1.22 1.60 -4.08
CA VAL A 51 -1.16 1.93 -5.52
C VAL A 51 -2.03 3.16 -5.85
N ILE A 52 -3.25 3.25 -5.31
CA ILE A 52 -4.12 4.40 -5.53
C ILE A 52 -3.48 5.68 -4.99
N PHE A 53 -2.95 5.66 -3.77
CA PHE A 53 -2.31 6.84 -3.19
C PHE A 53 -1.10 7.29 -4.00
N VAL A 54 -0.26 6.35 -4.46
CA VAL A 54 0.85 6.66 -5.37
C VAL A 54 0.34 7.28 -6.67
N ALA A 55 -0.64 6.66 -7.33
CA ALA A 55 -1.18 7.15 -8.61
C ALA A 55 -1.77 8.56 -8.48
N VAL A 56 -2.55 8.83 -7.43
CA VAL A 56 -3.13 10.15 -7.15
C VAL A 56 -2.04 11.18 -6.83
N GLY A 57 -1.04 10.80 -6.03
CA GLY A 57 0.07 11.69 -5.70
C GLY A 57 0.89 12.06 -6.93
N VAL A 58 1.19 11.09 -7.80
CA VAL A 58 1.91 11.30 -9.06
C VAL A 58 1.09 12.15 -10.02
N ALA A 59 -0.21 11.87 -10.21
CA ALA A 59 -1.08 12.68 -11.06
C ALA A 59 -1.06 14.17 -10.65
N LYS A 60 -1.14 14.43 -9.34
CA LYS A 60 -1.05 15.79 -8.80
C LYS A 60 0.32 16.44 -8.98
N LEU A 61 1.41 15.66 -8.95
CA LEU A 61 2.76 16.17 -9.26
C LEU A 61 2.91 16.52 -10.74
N LEU A 62 2.19 15.80 -11.62
CA LEU A 62 2.15 16.06 -13.06
C LEU A 62 1.20 17.20 -13.44
N GLY A 63 0.46 17.77 -12.48
CA GLY A 63 -0.47 18.87 -12.71
C GLY A 63 -1.82 18.45 -13.30
N VAL A 64 -2.15 17.15 -13.19
CA VAL A 64 -3.46 16.57 -13.55
C VAL A 64 -4.42 16.62 -12.37
#